data_AF-A0A450U1G6-F1
#
_entry.id   AF-A0A450U1G6-F1
#
_cell.length_a   1.000
_cell.length_b   1.000
_cell.length_c   1.000
_cell.angle_alpha   90.00
_cell.angle_beta   90.00
_cell.angle_gamma   90.00
#
_symmetry.space_group_name_H-M   'P 1'
#
loop_
_entity.id
_entity.type
_entity.pdbx_description
1 polymer ?
#
loop_
_entity_poly.entity_id
_entity_poly.type
_entity_poly.pdbx_seq_one_letter_code
_entity_poly.pdbx_strand_id
1 'polypeptide(L)'
;MMYPRQTTFVSALSCILFFSTLSPTYAAPPTPSSSANQTDRILQHQLEEERRRHREREREERQRLRPPPTPAAAPSADIPKGECTPISTIEFSGVSLLSEKQIADLKAPYIDTCMSVADIQALIQDVTNEYLEMGYITTRVGLPMPQPELRKGRLTIGVQEGTIDEIILEDGASKTLYQPPNLFPDMVGGPLNLRDIEQGLDQINRLPSNEATISIEPGEEAGESRVRIRNEMEFPLRARLTFDNSGSESTGEMKRTLKIDGDNLLGLYDALSVSYSENYREDRNRQTTEAWVGSASVPYGYWTLSYNLSKSEYLTSQTLSTGDVLYSFG
;
A
#
# COMPACT_ATOMS: atom_id res chain seq x y z
N MET A 1 -33.72 21.04 51.40
CA MET A 1 -33.16 19.68 51.51
C MET A 1 -33.17 19.11 50.11
N MET A 2 -32.04 19.16 49.42
CA MET A 2 -31.99 19.04 47.95
C MET A 2 -30.85 18.06 47.60
N TYR A 3 -31.24 16.90 47.08
CA TYR A 3 -30.34 15.89 46.48
C TYR A 3 -30.44 16.01 44.93
N PRO A 4 -29.43 15.53 44.20
CA PRO A 4 -29.04 16.02 42.89
C PRO A 4 -29.72 15.26 41.74
N ARG A 5 -29.69 15.84 40.53
CA ARG A 5 -30.12 15.18 39.30
C ARG A 5 -28.95 15.07 38.32
N GLN A 6 -28.84 13.87 37.78
CA GLN A 6 -27.85 13.35 36.85
C GLN A 6 -27.79 14.15 35.53
N THR A 7 -26.58 14.35 35.03
CA THR A 7 -26.29 14.88 33.69
C THR A 7 -26.20 13.74 32.69
N THR A 8 -27.15 13.68 31.75
CA THR A 8 -27.03 12.92 30.50
C THR A 8 -26.69 13.90 29.38
N PHE A 9 -25.46 13.79 28.83
CA PHE A 9 -25.07 14.49 27.60
C PHE A 9 -25.49 13.60 26.41
N VAL A 10 -26.53 14.01 25.71
CA VAL A 10 -26.93 13.43 24.41
C VAL A 10 -26.40 14.34 23.31
N SER A 11 -25.80 13.70 22.31
CA SER A 11 -25.20 14.31 21.13
C SER A 11 -26.19 15.14 20.32
N ALA A 12 -25.73 16.25 19.76
CA ALA A 12 -26.38 16.93 18.64
C ALA A 12 -25.32 17.43 17.67
N LEU A 13 -24.92 16.58 16.72
CA LEU A 13 -24.24 17.00 15.50
C LEU A 13 -25.31 17.60 14.57
N SER A 14 -25.28 18.92 14.40
CA SER A 14 -26.13 19.62 13.43
C SER A 14 -25.41 19.67 12.09
N CYS A 15 -25.80 18.81 11.15
CA CYS A 15 -25.47 18.94 9.73
C CYS A 15 -26.31 20.07 9.14
N ILE A 16 -25.68 21.23 8.87
CA ILE A 16 -26.28 22.29 8.08
C ILE A 16 -26.02 21.98 6.59
N LEU A 17 -27.05 21.45 5.91
CA LEU A 17 -27.11 21.36 4.46
C LEU A 17 -27.49 22.73 3.88
N PHE A 18 -26.51 23.49 3.42
CA PHE A 18 -26.72 24.64 2.54
C PHE A 18 -26.96 24.13 1.11
N PHE A 19 -28.22 24.02 0.71
CA PHE A 19 -28.63 23.88 -0.69
C PHE A 19 -28.58 25.27 -1.34
N SER A 20 -27.44 25.61 -1.95
CA SER A 20 -27.35 26.75 -2.87
C SER A 20 -27.80 26.29 -4.26
N THR A 21 -28.87 26.91 -4.76
CA THR A 21 -29.35 26.74 -6.14
C THR A 21 -28.36 27.41 -7.10
N LEU A 22 -27.38 26.66 -7.60
CA LEU A 22 -26.59 27.07 -8.75
C LEU A 22 -27.41 26.86 -10.03
N SER A 23 -27.80 27.97 -10.67
CA SER A 23 -28.28 27.93 -12.04
C SER A 23 -27.15 27.40 -12.95
N PRO A 24 -27.42 26.46 -13.87
CA PRO A 24 -26.41 26.03 -14.82
C PRO A 24 -26.17 27.18 -15.80
N THR A 25 -25.11 27.96 -15.56
CA THR A 25 -24.54 28.80 -16.60
C THR A 25 -23.94 27.85 -17.63
N TYR A 26 -24.60 27.68 -18.77
CA TYR A 26 -24.00 27.03 -19.93
C TYR A 26 -22.86 27.92 -20.43
N ALA A 27 -21.65 27.68 -19.91
CA ALA A 27 -20.44 28.13 -20.55
C ALA A 27 -20.29 27.32 -21.85
N ALA A 28 -20.11 28.01 -22.98
CA ALA A 28 -19.71 27.36 -24.21
C ALA A 28 -18.41 26.57 -23.95
N PRO A 29 -18.25 25.36 -24.52
CA PRO A 29 -16.99 24.63 -24.39
C PRO A 29 -15.86 25.52 -24.95
N PRO A 30 -14.77 25.74 -24.20
CA PRO A 30 -13.65 26.51 -24.71
C PRO A 30 -13.14 25.82 -25.97
N THR A 31 -13.01 26.57 -27.07
CA THR A 31 -12.24 26.13 -28.24
C THR A 31 -10.84 25.73 -27.76
N PRO A 32 -10.32 24.54 -28.12
CA PRO A 32 -9.04 24.07 -27.61
C PRO A 32 -7.93 24.99 -28.12
N SER A 33 -7.46 25.90 -27.26
CA SER A 33 -6.21 26.59 -27.46
C SER A 33 -5.07 25.59 -27.30
N SER A 34 -3.96 25.81 -28.01
CA SER A 34 -2.73 25.01 -27.91
C SER A 34 -2.20 24.88 -26.47
N SER A 35 -2.63 25.75 -25.56
CA SER A 35 -2.24 25.81 -24.15
C SER A 35 -2.96 24.86 -23.22
N ALA A 36 -4.28 24.66 -23.39
CA ALA A 36 -5.00 23.64 -22.62
C ALA A 36 -4.38 22.25 -22.89
N ASN A 37 -3.93 22.03 -24.13
CA ASN A 37 -3.18 20.84 -24.52
C ASN A 37 -1.76 20.78 -23.91
N GLN A 38 -1.15 21.92 -23.54
CA GLN A 38 0.21 21.97 -22.98
C GLN A 38 0.22 21.79 -21.45
N THR A 39 -0.72 22.39 -20.71
CA THR A 39 -0.91 22.11 -19.28
C THR A 39 -1.24 20.63 -19.07
N ASP A 40 -2.15 20.11 -19.90
CA ASP A 40 -2.56 18.72 -19.86
C ASP A 40 -1.37 17.81 -20.19
N ARG A 41 -0.49 18.18 -21.13
CA ARG A 41 0.77 17.45 -21.39
C ARG A 41 1.73 17.45 -20.21
N ILE A 42 1.91 18.57 -19.51
CA ILE A 42 2.80 18.64 -18.33
C ILE A 42 2.25 17.74 -17.22
N LEU A 43 0.95 17.83 -16.95
CA LEU A 43 0.27 16.99 -15.97
C LEU A 43 0.34 15.51 -16.36
N GLN A 44 0.08 15.17 -17.62
CA GLN A 44 0.20 13.81 -18.14
C GLN A 44 1.62 13.28 -18.01
N HIS A 45 2.64 14.07 -18.34
CA HIS A 45 4.03 13.67 -18.19
C HIS A 45 4.38 13.39 -16.72
N GLN A 46 3.92 14.20 -15.78
CA GLN A 46 4.10 13.93 -14.35
C GLN A 46 3.40 12.64 -13.90
N LEU A 47 2.15 12.44 -14.31
CA LEU A 47 1.41 11.21 -14.01
C LEU A 47 2.10 9.98 -14.63
N GLU A 48 2.70 10.11 -15.81
CA GLU A 48 3.47 9.05 -16.45
C GLU A 48 4.78 8.76 -15.72
N GLU A 49 5.50 9.78 -15.25
CA GLU A 49 6.68 9.60 -14.42
C GLU A 49 6.35 8.89 -13.10
N GLU A 50 5.28 9.29 -12.42
CA GLU A 50 4.80 8.63 -11.20
C GLU A 50 4.47 7.15 -11.47
N ARG A 51 3.72 6.88 -12.55
CA ARG A 51 3.41 5.52 -13.01
C ARG A 51 4.66 4.72 -13.37
N ARG A 52 5.69 5.36 -13.92
CA ARG A 52 6.95 4.69 -14.27
C ARG A 52 7.71 4.31 -13.01
N ARG A 53 7.83 5.23 -12.05
CA ARG A 53 8.46 4.96 -10.74
C ARG A 53 7.73 3.86 -9.98
N HIS A 54 6.39 3.86 -9.99
CA HIS A 54 5.60 2.79 -9.38
C HIS A 54 5.93 1.43 -10.01
N ARG A 55 5.93 1.34 -11.35
CA ARG A 55 6.25 0.11 -12.07
C ARG A 55 7.70 -0.34 -11.87
N GLU A 56 8.64 0.58 -11.75
CA GLU A 56 10.04 0.26 -11.44
C GLU A 56 10.17 -0.33 -10.03
N ARG A 57 9.52 0.27 -9.02
CA ARG A 57 9.46 -0.27 -7.65
C ARG A 57 8.85 -1.69 -7.62
N GLU A 58 7.70 -1.89 -8.24
CA GLU A 58 7.07 -3.22 -8.35
C GLU A 58 7.99 -4.26 -9.01
N ARG A 59 8.78 -3.85 -10.03
CA ARG A 59 9.72 -4.74 -10.71
C ARG A 59 10.89 -5.11 -9.82
N GLU A 60 11.48 -4.14 -9.12
CA GLU A 60 12.58 -4.37 -8.19
C GLU A 60 12.14 -5.30 -7.05
N GLU A 61 10.95 -5.08 -6.52
CA GLU A 61 10.36 -5.92 -5.48
C GLU A 61 10.13 -7.36 -5.98
N ARG A 62 9.52 -7.54 -7.16
CA ARG A 62 9.37 -8.86 -7.80
C ARG A 62 10.71 -9.57 -8.03
N GLN A 63 11.77 -8.82 -8.34
CA GLN A 63 13.11 -9.41 -8.50
C GLN A 63 13.70 -9.85 -7.15
N ARG A 64 13.51 -9.07 -6.08
CA ARG A 64 13.94 -9.43 -4.72
C ARG A 64 13.19 -10.66 -4.18
N LEU A 65 11.90 -10.76 -4.48
CA LEU A 65 11.02 -11.85 -4.05
C LEU A 65 11.10 -13.09 -4.96
N ARG A 66 11.99 -13.13 -5.96
CA ARG A 66 12.10 -14.26 -6.86
C ARG A 66 12.54 -15.50 -6.06
N PRO A 67 11.69 -16.53 -5.92
CA PRO A 67 12.04 -17.69 -5.13
C PRO A 67 13.26 -18.37 -5.75
N PRO A 68 14.18 -18.93 -4.95
CA PRO A 68 15.18 -19.84 -5.49
C PRO A 68 14.46 -20.97 -6.25
N PRO A 69 15.04 -21.48 -7.36
CA PRO A 69 14.42 -22.56 -8.11
C PRO A 69 14.12 -23.71 -7.15
N THR A 70 12.83 -24.03 -7.01
CA THR A 70 12.37 -25.14 -6.20
C THR A 70 13.07 -26.40 -6.71
N PRO A 71 13.82 -27.14 -5.86
CA PRO A 71 14.26 -28.46 -6.24
C PRO A 71 13.02 -29.27 -6.61
N ALA A 72 13.04 -29.91 -7.78
CA ALA A 72 11.96 -30.79 -8.20
C ALA A 72 11.65 -31.75 -7.05
N ALA A 73 10.39 -31.76 -6.60
CA ALA A 73 9.92 -32.69 -5.60
C ALA A 73 10.34 -34.10 -6.04
N ALA A 74 11.19 -34.73 -5.23
CA ALA A 74 11.58 -36.11 -5.47
C ALA A 74 10.30 -36.97 -5.45
N PRO A 75 10.18 -37.96 -6.34
CA PRO A 75 9.05 -38.87 -6.31
C PRO A 75 8.97 -39.50 -4.91
N SER A 76 7.78 -39.47 -4.32
CA SER A 76 7.50 -40.07 -3.02
C SER A 76 8.09 -41.47 -2.99
N ALA A 77 9.14 -41.65 -2.18
CA ALA A 77 9.67 -42.96 -1.91
C ALA A 77 8.56 -43.76 -1.23
N ASP A 78 8.24 -44.94 -1.76
CA ASP A 78 7.41 -45.94 -1.09
C ASP A 78 8.02 -46.18 0.31
N ILE A 79 7.41 -45.57 1.32
CA ILE A 79 7.79 -45.76 2.72
C ILE A 79 7.29 -47.16 3.11
N PRO A 80 8.13 -48.03 3.70
CA PRO A 80 7.71 -49.35 4.15
C PRO A 80 6.48 -49.22 5.06
N LYS A 81 5.49 -50.08 4.87
CA LYS A 81 4.26 -50.14 5.68
C LYS A 81 4.59 -50.30 7.17
N GLY A 82 4.70 -49.18 7.87
CA GLY A 82 4.63 -49.11 9.32
C GLY A 82 3.19 -49.33 9.79
N GLU A 83 2.98 -49.41 11.10
CA GLU A 83 1.64 -49.39 11.69
C GLU A 83 0.90 -48.13 11.20
N CYS A 84 -0.20 -48.33 10.47
CA CYS A 84 -1.08 -47.27 10.01
C CYS A 84 -2.40 -47.32 10.81
N THR A 85 -2.97 -46.15 11.08
CA THR A 85 -4.25 -46.02 11.77
C THR A 85 -5.33 -45.68 10.75
N PRO A 86 -6.43 -46.44 10.68
CA PRO A 86 -7.55 -46.08 9.81
C PRO A 86 -8.21 -44.80 10.32
N ILE A 87 -8.21 -43.74 9.52
CA ILE A 87 -8.83 -42.46 9.86
C ILE A 87 -10.11 -42.28 9.04
N SER A 88 -11.24 -42.21 9.72
CA SER A 88 -12.56 -41.99 9.13
C SER A 88 -13.01 -40.53 9.22
N THR A 89 -12.45 -39.75 10.15
CA THR A 89 -12.85 -38.35 10.33
C THR A 89 -11.65 -37.52 10.76
N ILE A 90 -11.51 -36.34 10.13
CA ILE A 90 -10.52 -35.33 10.48
C ILE A 90 -11.27 -34.09 10.95
N GLU A 91 -10.97 -33.63 12.15
CA GLU A 91 -11.52 -32.41 12.75
C GLU A 91 -10.43 -31.36 12.92
N PHE A 92 -10.74 -30.10 12.62
CA PHE A 92 -9.85 -28.98 12.91
C PHE A 92 -10.39 -28.21 14.11
N SER A 93 -9.51 -27.84 15.04
CA SER A 93 -9.84 -26.98 16.18
C SER A 93 -9.03 -25.69 16.12
N GLY A 94 -9.63 -24.54 16.46
CA GLY A 94 -8.94 -23.25 16.48
C GLY A 94 -8.74 -22.62 15.09
N VAL A 95 -9.54 -23.03 14.10
CA VAL A 95 -9.54 -22.46 12.75
C VAL A 95 -10.66 -21.45 12.62
N SER A 96 -10.33 -20.21 12.27
CA SER A 96 -11.28 -19.14 11.95
C SER A 96 -11.04 -18.52 10.58
N LEU A 97 -9.82 -18.65 10.03
CA LEU A 97 -9.39 -18.00 8.79
C LEU A 97 -9.59 -18.85 7.54
N LEU A 98 -9.61 -20.19 7.67
CA LEU A 98 -9.85 -21.08 6.53
C LEU A 98 -11.36 -21.23 6.28
N SER A 99 -11.75 -21.09 5.02
CA SER A 99 -13.12 -21.39 4.59
C SER A 99 -13.43 -22.89 4.68
N GLU A 100 -14.71 -23.23 4.79
CA GLU A 100 -15.16 -24.65 4.79
C GLU A 100 -14.68 -25.42 3.56
N LYS A 101 -14.58 -24.73 2.41
CA LYS A 101 -14.06 -25.32 1.18
C LYS A 101 -12.57 -25.66 1.30
N GLN A 102 -11.73 -24.73 1.76
CA GLN A 102 -10.30 -24.99 1.96
C GLN A 102 -10.09 -26.14 2.96
N ILE A 103 -10.87 -26.16 4.04
CA ILE A 103 -10.85 -27.26 5.01
C ILE A 103 -11.22 -28.59 4.35
N ALA A 104 -12.24 -28.62 3.50
CA ALA A 104 -12.65 -29.84 2.79
C ALA A 104 -11.58 -30.30 1.79
N ASP A 105 -11.00 -29.37 1.02
CA ASP A 105 -9.95 -29.64 0.04
C ASP A 105 -8.68 -30.20 0.72
N LEU A 106 -8.31 -29.67 1.89
CA LEU A 106 -7.19 -30.17 2.71
C LEU A 106 -7.44 -31.57 3.28
N LYS A 107 -8.70 -31.92 3.60
CA LYS A 107 -9.05 -33.24 4.15
C LYS A 107 -9.15 -34.33 3.09
N ALA A 108 -9.55 -33.98 1.87
CA ALA A 108 -9.91 -34.92 0.83
C ALA A 108 -8.85 -35.99 0.52
N PRO A 109 -7.53 -35.70 0.53
CA PRO A 109 -6.51 -36.72 0.29
C PRO A 109 -6.34 -37.74 1.42
N TYR A 110 -6.83 -37.42 2.63
CA TYR A 110 -6.50 -38.13 3.87
C TYR A 110 -7.69 -38.85 4.52
N ILE A 111 -8.92 -38.40 4.27
CA ILE A 111 -10.14 -39.06 4.78
C ILE A 111 -10.29 -40.48 4.20
N ASP A 112 -10.78 -41.39 5.04
CA ASP A 112 -11.03 -42.80 4.71
C ASP A 112 -9.77 -43.56 4.24
N THR A 113 -8.58 -43.08 4.65
CA THR A 113 -7.29 -43.72 4.38
C THR A 113 -6.67 -44.32 5.64
N CYS A 114 -5.72 -45.25 5.47
CA CYS A 114 -4.89 -45.74 6.58
C CYS A 114 -3.66 -44.84 6.71
N MET A 115 -3.69 -43.92 7.66
CA MET A 115 -2.63 -42.91 7.82
C MET A 115 -1.51 -43.44 8.74
N SER A 116 -0.28 -43.37 8.26
CA SER A 116 0.93 -43.49 9.06
C SER A 116 1.25 -42.16 9.77
N VAL A 117 2.26 -42.17 10.65
CA VAL A 117 2.78 -40.94 11.26
C VAL A 117 3.27 -39.95 10.18
N ALA A 118 3.84 -40.45 9.09
CA ALA A 118 4.30 -39.62 7.97
C ALA A 118 3.12 -38.94 7.26
N ASP A 119 1.99 -39.63 7.10
CA ASP A 119 0.80 -39.07 6.46
C ASP A 119 0.15 -37.99 7.34
N ILE A 120 0.13 -38.18 8.67
CA ILE A 120 -0.35 -37.15 9.61
C ILE A 120 0.57 -35.91 9.54
N GLN A 121 1.88 -36.12 9.46
CA GLN A 121 2.82 -35.02 9.32
C GLN A 121 2.68 -34.28 7.97
N ALA A 122 2.39 -35.02 6.89
CA ALA A 122 2.08 -34.43 5.60
C ALA A 122 0.81 -33.55 5.66
N LEU A 123 -0.27 -34.03 6.29
CA LEU A 123 -1.47 -33.22 6.50
C LEU A 123 -1.19 -31.94 7.29
N ILE A 124 -0.41 -32.02 8.37
CA ILE A 124 -0.01 -30.85 9.15
C ILE A 124 0.78 -29.86 8.28
N GLN A 125 1.67 -30.36 7.41
CA GLN A 125 2.46 -29.53 6.51
C GLN A 125 1.60 -28.88 5.42
N ASP A 126 0.65 -29.60 4.84
CA ASP A 126 -0.28 -29.07 3.84
C ASP A 126 -1.14 -27.95 4.43
N VAL A 127 -1.69 -28.16 5.63
CA VAL A 127 -2.45 -27.14 6.36
C VAL A 127 -1.56 -25.94 6.68
N THR A 128 -0.31 -26.16 7.11
CA THR A 128 0.64 -25.08 7.39
C THR A 128 0.94 -24.28 6.13
N ASN A 129 1.15 -24.95 4.99
CA ASN A 129 1.42 -24.31 3.71
C ASN A 129 0.23 -23.45 3.25
N GLU A 130 -1.01 -23.91 3.43
CA GLU A 130 -2.21 -23.11 3.11
C GLU A 130 -2.19 -21.76 3.88
N TYR A 131 -1.90 -21.77 5.18
CA TYR A 131 -1.77 -20.52 5.95
C TYR A 131 -0.63 -19.63 5.46
N LEU A 132 0.52 -20.22 5.14
CA LEU A 132 1.67 -19.48 4.61
C LEU A 132 1.36 -18.84 3.25
N GLU A 133 0.67 -19.55 2.36
CA GLU A 133 0.24 -19.03 1.06
C GLU A 133 -0.80 -17.90 1.19
N MET A 134 -1.59 -17.90 2.27
CA MET A 134 -2.48 -16.80 2.61
C MET A 134 -1.78 -15.61 3.29
N GLY A 135 -0.55 -15.79 3.78
CA GLY A 135 0.27 -14.75 4.44
C GLY A 135 0.29 -14.82 5.97
N TYR A 136 -0.30 -15.83 6.59
CA TYR A 136 -0.36 -16.01 8.05
C TYR A 136 0.87 -16.77 8.58
N ILE A 137 1.98 -16.07 8.71
CA ILE A 137 3.29 -16.66 9.05
C ILE A 137 3.48 -17.03 10.52
N THR A 138 2.63 -16.53 11.42
CA THR A 138 2.69 -16.79 12.87
C THR A 138 1.76 -17.91 13.32
N THR A 139 1.02 -18.52 12.40
CA THR A 139 0.11 -19.64 12.69
C THR A 139 0.88 -20.91 13.02
N ARG A 140 0.44 -21.61 14.07
CA ARG A 140 1.00 -22.91 14.47
C ARG A 140 -0.04 -24.01 14.27
N VAL A 141 0.32 -25.02 13.46
CA VAL A 141 -0.50 -26.21 13.23
C VAL A 141 0.16 -27.39 13.95
N GLY A 142 -0.63 -28.20 14.64
CA GLY A 142 -0.10 -29.37 15.34
C GLY A 142 -1.18 -30.32 15.84
N LEU A 143 -0.75 -31.31 16.61
CA LEU A 143 -1.65 -32.27 17.24
C LEU A 143 -1.93 -31.83 18.68
N PRO A 144 -3.16 -31.41 19.03
CA PRO A 144 -3.51 -31.19 20.42
C PRO A 144 -3.39 -32.53 21.16
N MET A 145 -2.70 -32.52 22.29
CA MET A 145 -2.49 -33.72 23.10
C MET A 145 -3.35 -33.65 24.36
N PRO A 146 -4.00 -34.75 24.78
CA PRO A 146 -3.99 -36.10 24.17
C PRO A 146 -4.98 -36.27 22.99
N GLN A 147 -4.80 -37.35 22.20
CA GLN A 147 -5.68 -37.75 21.08
C GLN A 147 -6.52 -39.01 21.43
N PRO A 148 -7.56 -38.89 22.27
CA PRO A 148 -8.29 -40.05 22.81
C PRO A 148 -9.11 -40.81 21.76
N GLU A 149 -9.58 -40.11 20.72
CA GLU A 149 -10.45 -40.68 19.68
C GLU A 149 -9.70 -41.23 18.46
N LEU A 150 -8.37 -41.11 18.44
CA LEU A 150 -7.54 -41.61 17.34
C LEU A 150 -7.72 -43.12 17.13
N ARG A 151 -7.87 -43.89 18.22
CA ARG A 151 -8.17 -45.33 18.17
C ARG A 151 -9.54 -45.65 17.55
N LYS A 152 -10.46 -44.69 17.51
CA LYS A 152 -11.78 -44.81 16.87
C LYS A 152 -11.78 -44.26 15.43
N GLY A 153 -10.61 -43.86 14.93
CA GLY A 153 -10.44 -43.29 13.59
C GLY A 153 -10.75 -41.81 13.49
N ARG A 154 -10.83 -41.06 14.60
CA ARG A 154 -11.02 -39.61 14.59
C ARG A 154 -9.72 -38.90 14.95
N LEU A 155 -9.19 -38.13 14.00
CA LEU A 155 -7.98 -37.32 14.15
C LEU A 155 -8.36 -35.86 14.34
N THR A 156 -7.84 -35.21 15.38
CA THR A 156 -8.00 -33.75 15.57
C THR A 156 -6.71 -33.04 15.26
N ILE A 157 -6.75 -32.05 14.36
CA ILE A 157 -5.65 -31.12 14.07
C ILE A 157 -5.95 -29.78 14.74
N GLY A 158 -5.04 -29.32 15.58
CA GLY A 158 -5.13 -28.04 16.27
C GLY A 158 -4.40 -26.96 15.50
N VAL A 159 -5.04 -25.81 15.37
CA VAL A 159 -4.46 -24.61 14.81
C VAL A 159 -4.53 -23.51 15.85
N GLN A 160 -3.39 -22.85 16.07
CA GLN A 160 -3.29 -21.61 16.83
C GLN A 160 -2.97 -20.51 15.83
N GLU A 161 -3.99 -19.78 15.41
CA GLU A 161 -3.85 -18.61 14.55
C GLU A 161 -3.21 -17.47 15.36
N GLY A 162 -2.13 -16.89 14.83
CA GLY A 162 -1.39 -15.85 15.54
C GLY A 162 -2.03 -14.48 15.39
N THR A 163 -2.02 -13.67 16.45
CA THR A 163 -2.60 -12.33 16.48
C THR A 163 -1.56 -11.24 16.72
N ILE A 164 -1.92 -10.00 16.40
CA ILE A 164 -1.07 -8.82 16.64
C ILE A 164 -1.39 -8.26 18.03
N ASP A 165 -0.42 -8.28 18.94
CA ASP A 165 -0.50 -7.63 20.27
C ASP A 165 -0.38 -6.11 20.13
N GLU A 166 0.72 -5.66 19.51
CA GLU A 166 1.03 -4.25 19.34
C GLU A 166 1.83 -4.02 18.05
N ILE A 167 1.63 -2.84 17.43
CA ILE A 167 2.49 -2.34 16.37
C ILE A 167 3.23 -1.11 16.91
N ILE A 168 4.56 -1.15 16.91
CA ILE A 168 5.42 -0.09 17.43
C ILE A 168 6.22 0.48 16.28
N LEU A 169 6.02 1.77 16.01
CA LEU A 169 6.84 2.54 15.08
C LEU A 169 7.94 3.29 15.84
N GLU A 170 9.19 3.15 15.41
CA GLU A 170 10.36 3.74 16.06
C GLU A 170 11.29 4.41 15.05
N ASP A 171 12.10 5.36 15.50
CA ASP A 171 13.18 5.93 14.69
C ASP A 171 14.44 5.04 14.69
N GLY A 172 15.46 5.45 13.94
CA GLY A 172 16.76 4.77 13.92
C GLY A 172 17.48 4.66 15.27
N ALA A 173 17.08 5.45 16.28
CA ALA A 173 17.61 5.42 17.64
C ALA A 173 16.68 4.69 18.63
N SER A 174 15.71 3.91 18.14
CA SER A 174 14.73 3.16 18.93
C SER A 174 13.83 4.04 19.81
N LYS A 175 13.62 5.30 19.41
CA LYS A 175 12.62 6.15 20.06
C LYS A 175 11.27 5.92 19.38
N THR A 176 10.26 5.61 20.18
CA THR A 176 8.88 5.48 19.70
C THR A 176 8.42 6.76 19.00
N LEU A 177 7.90 6.60 17.79
CA LEU A 177 7.30 7.63 16.96
C LEU A 177 5.79 7.58 17.08
N TYR A 178 5.14 8.67 16.70
CA TYR A 178 3.70 8.67 16.53
C TYR A 178 3.32 7.79 15.34
N GLN A 179 2.51 6.76 15.59
CA GLN A 179 1.91 5.93 14.56
C GLN A 179 0.51 6.45 14.23
N PRO A 180 0.31 7.06 13.06
CA PRO A 180 -1.02 7.51 12.68
C PRO A 180 -1.89 6.30 12.29
N PRO A 181 -3.20 6.33 12.61
CA PRO A 181 -4.10 5.18 12.44
C PRO A 181 -4.32 4.80 10.96
N ASN A 182 -3.94 5.66 10.02
CA ASN A 182 -4.08 5.41 8.60
C ASN A 182 -3.06 4.41 8.05
N LEU A 183 -1.95 4.12 8.73
CA LEU A 183 -0.97 3.15 8.23
C LEU A 183 -1.40 1.70 8.45
N PHE A 184 -1.93 1.39 9.65
CA PHE A 184 -2.30 0.04 10.08
C PHE A 184 -3.72 0.02 10.65
N PRO A 185 -4.75 0.33 9.83
CA PRO A 185 -6.13 0.42 10.31
C PRO A 185 -6.64 -0.94 10.81
N ASP A 186 -7.16 -0.97 12.03
CA ASP A 186 -7.83 -2.12 12.65
C ASP A 186 -7.03 -3.44 12.67
N MET A 187 -5.70 -3.38 12.65
CA MET A 187 -4.83 -4.57 12.64
C MET A 187 -4.54 -5.13 14.04
N VAL A 188 -4.45 -4.26 15.06
CA VAL A 188 -4.15 -4.67 16.44
C VAL A 188 -5.30 -5.50 17.01
N GLY A 189 -4.96 -6.64 17.62
CA GLY A 189 -5.90 -7.67 18.10
C GLY A 189 -6.41 -8.60 16.99
N GLY A 190 -6.14 -8.29 15.72
CA GLY A 190 -6.50 -9.12 14.57
C GLY A 190 -5.46 -10.21 14.27
N PRO A 191 -5.76 -11.12 13.33
CA PRO A 191 -4.81 -12.13 12.86
C PRO A 191 -3.61 -11.46 12.17
N LEU A 192 -2.40 -11.91 12.47
CA LEU A 192 -1.20 -11.37 11.84
C LEU A 192 -1.08 -11.92 10.41
N ASN A 193 -1.27 -11.04 9.42
CA ASN A 193 -0.94 -11.31 8.04
C ASN A 193 0.28 -10.49 7.61
N LEU A 194 1.29 -11.15 7.03
CA LEU A 194 2.51 -10.48 6.60
C LEU A 194 2.25 -9.42 5.52
N ARG A 195 1.33 -9.68 4.57
CA ARG A 195 1.03 -8.78 3.45
C ARG A 195 0.41 -7.47 3.93
N ASP A 196 -0.43 -7.53 4.95
CA ASP A 196 -1.06 -6.36 5.58
C ASP A 196 0.01 -5.43 6.18
N ILE A 197 1.02 -6.01 6.84
CA ILE A 197 2.10 -5.23 7.46
C ILE A 197 3.06 -4.69 6.40
N GLU A 198 3.42 -5.51 5.40
CA GLU A 198 4.22 -5.09 4.25
C GLU A 198 3.56 -3.91 3.52
N GLN A 199 2.23 -3.93 3.36
CA GLN A 199 1.51 -2.81 2.76
C GLN A 199 1.72 -1.52 3.54
N GLY A 200 1.64 -1.54 4.87
CA GLY A 200 1.91 -0.36 5.70
C GLY A 200 3.38 0.07 5.63
N LEU A 201 4.31 -0.88 5.58
CA LEU A 201 5.74 -0.61 5.37
C LEU A 201 6.00 0.08 4.03
N ASP A 202 5.33 -0.36 2.97
CA ASP A 202 5.41 0.26 1.64
C ASP A 202 4.84 1.68 1.63
N GLN A 203 3.75 1.94 2.37
CA GLN A 203 3.23 3.30 2.50
C GLN A 203 4.22 4.24 3.20
N ILE A 204 4.98 3.73 4.19
CA ILE A 204 6.06 4.48 4.83
C ILE A 204 7.19 4.75 3.84
N ASN A 205 7.67 3.71 3.15
CA ASN A 205 8.79 3.75 2.20
C ASN A 205 8.44 4.39 0.86
N ARG A 206 7.16 4.71 0.64
CA ARG A 206 6.71 5.50 -0.51
C ARG A 206 7.42 6.85 -0.53
N LEU A 207 7.59 7.44 0.65
CA LEU A 207 8.25 8.73 0.90
C LEU A 207 9.78 8.57 0.82
N PRO A 208 10.46 9.30 -0.08
CA PRO A 208 11.91 9.18 -0.22
C PRO A 208 12.74 9.55 1.02
N SER A 209 12.19 10.27 1.99
CA SER A 209 12.88 10.58 3.24
C SER A 209 12.87 9.44 4.26
N ASN A 210 12.27 8.28 3.94
CA ASN A 210 12.09 7.19 4.87
C ASN A 210 12.80 5.92 4.39
N GLU A 211 13.39 5.21 5.35
CA GLU A 211 13.89 3.84 5.19
C GLU A 211 13.40 2.99 6.36
N ALA A 212 12.22 2.39 6.19
CA ALA A 212 11.57 1.57 7.19
C ALA A 212 11.83 0.08 6.97
N THR A 213 12.04 -0.61 8.08
CA THR A 213 12.21 -2.06 8.18
C THR A 213 11.26 -2.62 9.23
N ILE A 214 10.85 -3.87 9.05
CA ILE A 214 9.93 -4.60 9.94
C ILE A 214 10.68 -5.72 10.67
N SER A 215 10.39 -5.91 11.95
CA SER A 215 10.67 -7.13 12.71
C SER A 215 9.41 -7.61 13.43
N ILE A 216 9.21 -8.93 13.45
CA ILE A 216 8.10 -9.57 14.18
C ILE A 216 8.69 -10.31 15.38
N GLU A 217 8.29 -9.88 16.56
CA GLU A 217 8.75 -10.36 17.86
C GLU A 217 7.62 -11.14 18.55
N PRO A 218 7.91 -12.10 19.44
CA PRO A 218 6.87 -12.71 20.29
C PRO A 218 6.13 -11.65 21.13
N GLY A 219 4.81 -11.79 21.24
CA GLY A 219 3.97 -10.95 22.10
C GLY A 219 4.00 -11.36 23.57
N GLU A 220 3.11 -10.79 24.38
CA GLU A 220 2.99 -11.10 25.81
C GLU A 220 2.33 -12.46 26.05
N GLU A 221 1.26 -12.77 25.33
CA GLU A 221 0.57 -14.06 25.44
C GLU A 221 0.95 -15.06 24.34
N ALA A 222 0.66 -16.33 24.60
CA ALA A 222 0.93 -17.40 23.63
C ALA A 222 0.02 -17.25 22.39
N GLY A 223 0.65 -17.17 21.22
CA GLY A 223 -0.05 -16.93 19.96
C GLY A 223 -0.05 -15.45 19.55
N GLU A 224 0.41 -14.55 20.39
CA GLU A 224 0.52 -13.13 20.05
C GLU A 224 1.90 -12.78 19.49
N SER A 225 1.94 -11.71 18.71
CA SER A 225 3.15 -11.17 18.11
C SER A 225 3.15 -9.66 18.13
N ARG A 226 4.32 -9.09 18.41
CA ARG A 226 4.57 -7.66 18.36
C ARG A 226 5.28 -7.30 17.06
N VAL A 227 4.75 -6.32 16.36
CA VAL A 227 5.31 -5.84 15.10
C VAL A 227 6.09 -4.57 15.39
N ARG A 228 7.40 -4.59 15.18
CA ARG A 228 8.26 -3.42 15.33
C ARG A 228 8.66 -2.91 13.96
N ILE A 229 8.45 -1.63 13.72
CA ILE A 229 8.81 -0.94 12.49
C ILE A 229 9.84 0.13 12.84
N ARG A 230 11.06 -0.04 12.33
CA ARG A 230 12.15 0.89 12.54
C ARG A 230 12.32 1.72 11.28
N ASN A 231 12.07 3.03 11.36
CA ASN A 231 12.13 3.98 10.26
C ASN A 231 13.29 4.95 10.44
N GLU A 232 14.28 4.87 9.57
CA GLU A 232 15.34 5.87 9.48
C GLU A 232 14.84 7.04 8.61
N MET A 233 14.62 8.19 9.24
CA MET A 233 14.09 9.39 8.57
C MET A 233 15.20 10.39 8.25
N GLU A 234 15.33 10.73 6.98
CA GLU A 234 16.11 11.88 6.51
C GLU A 234 15.32 13.20 6.63
N PHE A 235 15.96 14.30 6.26
CA PHE A 235 15.29 15.60 6.24
C PHE A 235 14.10 15.59 5.25
N PRO A 236 12.88 15.95 5.70
CA PRO A 236 11.64 15.71 4.94
C PRO A 236 11.45 16.65 3.74
N LEU A 237 12.20 17.75 3.66
CA LEU A 237 12.09 18.72 2.58
C LEU A 237 13.23 18.57 1.58
N ARG A 238 12.89 18.49 0.30
CA ARG A 238 13.86 18.43 -0.80
C ARG A 238 13.53 19.50 -1.83
N ALA A 239 14.56 20.16 -2.35
CA ALA A 239 14.43 21.10 -3.45
C ALA A 239 15.32 20.67 -4.62
N ARG A 240 14.82 20.80 -5.84
CA ARG A 240 15.53 20.46 -7.07
C ARG A 240 15.34 21.56 -8.10
N LEU A 241 16.44 22.06 -8.64
CA LEU A 241 16.46 22.94 -9.79
C LEU A 241 16.96 22.15 -11.00
N THR A 242 16.17 22.11 -12.07
CA THR A 242 16.46 21.36 -13.29
C THR A 242 16.54 22.32 -14.47
N PHE A 243 17.47 22.07 -15.38
CA PHE A 243 17.60 22.77 -16.66
C PHE A 243 17.63 21.75 -17.78
N ASP A 244 16.76 21.89 -18.77
CA ASP A 244 16.62 20.94 -19.88
C ASP A 244 16.11 21.63 -21.14
N ASN A 245 16.02 20.89 -22.24
CA ASN A 245 15.47 21.35 -23.51
C ASN A 245 14.14 20.67 -23.86
N SER A 246 13.33 20.31 -22.85
CA SER A 246 12.04 19.61 -23.02
C SER A 246 10.89 20.52 -23.49
N GLY A 247 11.17 21.79 -23.76
CA GLY A 247 10.21 22.75 -24.29
C GLY A 247 9.88 22.50 -25.76
N SER A 248 9.06 23.38 -26.35
CA SER A 248 8.69 23.29 -27.77
C SER A 248 9.30 24.44 -28.56
N GLU A 249 9.62 24.20 -29.82
CA GLU A 249 10.10 25.23 -30.75
C GLU A 249 9.17 26.47 -30.79
N SER A 250 7.86 26.26 -30.63
CA SER A 250 6.84 27.33 -30.70
C SER A 250 6.66 28.16 -29.42
N THR A 251 7.21 27.68 -28.30
CA THR A 251 7.03 28.30 -26.97
C THR A 251 8.34 28.56 -26.24
N GLY A 252 9.46 28.08 -26.76
CA GLY A 252 10.77 28.03 -26.13
C GLY A 252 11.17 26.60 -25.79
N GLU A 253 12.38 26.20 -26.23
CA GLU A 253 12.94 24.85 -26.03
C GLU A 253 13.57 24.69 -24.64
N MET A 254 14.31 25.70 -24.19
CA MET A 254 15.06 25.66 -22.94
C MET A 254 14.15 25.94 -21.74
N LYS A 255 14.08 24.98 -20.82
CA LYS A 255 13.24 25.02 -19.62
C LYS A 255 14.08 25.00 -18.35
N ARG A 256 13.65 25.78 -17.36
CA ARG A 256 14.08 25.66 -15.98
C ARG A 256 12.91 25.26 -15.10
N THR A 257 13.12 24.31 -14.21
CA THR A 257 12.09 23.79 -13.31
C THR A 257 12.61 23.78 -11.87
N LEU A 258 11.94 24.50 -10.98
CA LEU A 258 12.13 24.41 -9.54
C LEU A 258 11.05 23.49 -8.96
N LYS A 259 11.46 22.43 -8.29
CA LYS A 259 10.57 21.49 -7.60
C LYS A 259 10.92 21.44 -6.12
N ILE A 260 9.90 21.49 -5.26
CA ILE A 260 10.00 21.35 -3.81
C ILE A 260 9.08 20.20 -3.40
N ASP A 261 9.65 19.20 -2.73
CA ASP A 261 8.96 18.04 -2.19
C ASP A 261 9.01 18.09 -0.67
N GLY A 262 7.90 17.69 -0.03
CA GLY A 262 7.76 17.57 1.41
C GLY A 262 7.13 16.24 1.79
N ASP A 263 7.85 15.48 2.60
CA ASP A 263 7.44 14.17 3.07
C ASP A 263 6.97 14.23 4.53
N ASN A 264 5.83 13.59 4.82
CA ASN A 264 5.25 13.45 6.15
C ASN A 264 5.10 14.78 6.92
N LEU A 265 4.72 15.87 6.23
CA LEU A 265 4.64 17.19 6.85
C LEU A 265 3.47 17.31 7.84
N LEU A 266 2.41 16.53 7.64
CA LEU A 266 1.23 16.51 8.50
C LEU A 266 1.26 15.37 9.54
N GLY A 267 2.30 14.53 9.53
CA GLY A 267 2.40 13.36 10.42
C GLY A 267 1.49 12.19 10.00
N LEU A 268 0.97 12.21 8.77
CA LEU A 268 0.06 11.19 8.22
C LEU A 268 0.74 10.35 7.11
N TYR A 269 2.06 10.41 7.00
CA TYR A 269 2.83 9.88 5.88
C TYR A 269 2.36 10.43 4.53
N ASP A 270 1.99 11.71 4.53
CA ASP A 270 1.61 12.47 3.36
C ASP A 270 2.82 12.79 2.47
N ALA A 271 2.60 12.90 1.16
CA ALA A 271 3.60 13.44 0.23
C ALA A 271 3.02 14.67 -0.45
N LEU A 272 3.73 15.80 -0.33
CA LEU A 272 3.39 17.07 -0.94
C LEU A 272 4.47 17.47 -1.94
N SER A 273 4.07 17.96 -3.10
CA SER A 273 5.00 18.42 -4.12
C SER A 273 4.48 19.71 -4.75
N VAL A 274 5.36 20.68 -4.95
CA VAL A 274 5.08 21.88 -5.73
C VAL A 274 6.21 22.08 -6.72
N SER A 275 5.86 22.35 -7.96
CA SER A 275 6.80 22.61 -9.03
C SER A 275 6.40 23.85 -9.80
N TYR A 276 7.40 24.67 -10.11
CA TYR A 276 7.30 25.80 -11.01
C TYR A 276 8.26 25.58 -12.17
N SER A 277 7.78 25.75 -13.39
CA SER A 277 8.61 25.63 -14.59
C SER A 277 8.38 26.83 -15.49
N GLU A 278 9.46 27.30 -16.11
CA GLU A 278 9.40 28.36 -17.11
C GLU A 278 10.47 28.17 -18.18
N ASN A 279 10.22 28.75 -19.36
CA ASN A 279 11.22 28.76 -20.43
C ASN A 279 12.22 29.90 -20.20
N TYR A 280 13.53 29.64 -20.39
CA TYR A 280 14.58 30.65 -20.22
C TYR A 280 15.52 30.65 -21.44
N ARG A 281 15.51 31.74 -22.22
CA ARG A 281 16.25 31.95 -23.51
C ARG A 281 15.60 31.18 -24.68
N GLU A 282 15.53 31.67 -25.93
CA GLU A 282 16.31 32.69 -26.65
C GLU A 282 15.47 33.28 -27.82
N ASP A 283 15.87 34.47 -28.29
CA ASP A 283 15.38 35.27 -29.42
C ASP A 283 14.16 36.21 -29.29
N ARG A 284 14.25 37.32 -30.03
CA ARG A 284 13.51 38.60 -29.92
C ARG A 284 11.98 38.53 -30.07
N ASN A 285 11.41 37.35 -30.30
CA ASN A 285 9.97 37.14 -30.29
C ASN A 285 9.54 36.61 -28.91
N ARG A 286 8.68 37.38 -28.24
CA ARG A 286 8.24 37.20 -26.85
C ARG A 286 7.46 35.89 -26.66
N GLN A 287 8.16 34.77 -26.65
CA GLN A 287 7.62 33.46 -26.32
C GLN A 287 7.91 33.19 -24.84
N THR A 288 6.86 33.15 -24.01
CA THR A 288 6.97 32.83 -22.59
C THR A 288 6.00 31.72 -22.26
N THR A 289 6.42 30.74 -21.48
CA THR A 289 5.53 29.76 -20.89
C THR A 289 5.96 29.55 -19.47
N GLU A 290 4.98 29.57 -18.58
CA GLU A 290 5.16 29.26 -17.18
C GLU A 290 4.08 28.26 -16.74
N ALA A 291 4.44 27.37 -15.81
CA ALA A 291 3.51 26.40 -15.26
C ALA A 291 3.82 26.12 -13.79
N TRP A 292 2.76 26.06 -13.00
CA TRP A 292 2.71 25.61 -11.63
C TRP A 292 2.01 24.27 -11.58
N VAL A 293 2.62 23.28 -10.93
CA VAL A 293 1.96 22.01 -10.64
C VAL A 293 2.17 21.65 -9.18
N GLY A 294 1.08 21.36 -8.48
CA GLY A 294 1.06 20.87 -7.11
C GLY A 294 0.45 19.47 -7.04
N SER A 295 1.00 18.62 -6.20
CA SER A 295 0.43 17.32 -5.87
C SER A 295 0.43 17.06 -4.37
N ALA A 296 -0.55 16.30 -3.92
CA ALA A 296 -0.70 15.87 -2.54
C ALA A 296 -1.19 14.42 -2.51
N SER A 297 -0.67 13.62 -1.59
CA SER A 297 -1.16 12.24 -1.41
C SER A 297 -1.06 11.78 0.03
N VAL A 298 -2.03 11.00 0.49
CA VAL A 298 -2.12 10.46 1.85
C VAL A 298 -2.54 8.98 1.79
N PRO A 299 -1.84 8.08 2.49
CA PRO A 299 -2.21 6.67 2.54
C PRO A 299 -3.33 6.39 3.54
N TYR A 300 -4.06 5.29 3.33
CA TYR A 300 -5.00 4.70 4.28
C TYR A 300 -5.05 3.18 4.08
N GLY A 301 -4.24 2.44 4.84
CA GLY A 301 -4.01 1.01 4.66
C GLY A 301 -3.60 0.69 3.22
N TYR A 302 -4.46 -0.06 2.53
CA TYR A 302 -4.30 -0.43 1.13
C TYR A 302 -4.55 0.69 0.12
N TRP A 303 -5.09 1.82 0.54
CA TRP A 303 -5.47 2.92 -0.36
C TRP A 303 -4.46 4.06 -0.30
N THR A 304 -4.30 4.78 -1.42
CA THR A 304 -3.59 6.06 -1.45
C THR A 304 -4.45 7.10 -2.14
N LEU A 305 -4.94 8.08 -1.38
CA LEU A 305 -5.68 9.19 -1.93
C LEU A 305 -4.69 10.22 -2.49
N SER A 306 -4.89 10.64 -3.74
CA SER A 306 -4.00 11.60 -4.41
C SER A 306 -4.79 12.73 -5.05
N TYR A 307 -4.24 13.94 -5.03
CA TYR A 307 -4.81 15.14 -5.61
C TYR A 307 -3.75 15.92 -6.36
N ASN A 308 -4.10 16.39 -7.56
CA ASN A 308 -3.19 17.11 -8.45
C ASN A 308 -3.84 18.41 -8.93
N LEU A 309 -3.08 19.49 -8.90
CA LEU A 309 -3.47 20.82 -9.37
C LEU A 309 -2.43 21.34 -10.35
N SER A 310 -2.88 21.93 -11.46
CA SER A 310 -1.97 22.58 -12.40
C SER A 310 -2.55 23.89 -12.93
N LYS A 311 -1.68 24.87 -13.16
CA LYS A 311 -1.98 26.13 -13.83
C LYS A 311 -0.80 26.47 -14.74
N SER A 312 -1.05 26.86 -15.98
CA SER A 312 -0.02 27.37 -16.86
C SER A 312 -0.47 28.63 -17.59
N GLU A 313 0.47 29.51 -17.88
CA GLU A 313 0.25 30.70 -18.70
C GLU A 313 1.24 30.69 -19.86
N TYR A 314 0.81 31.17 -21.01
CA TYR A 314 1.67 31.26 -22.20
C TYR A 314 1.46 32.56 -22.96
N LEU A 315 2.51 32.96 -23.65
CA LEU A 315 2.52 34.01 -24.66
C LEU A 315 3.33 33.47 -25.84
N THR A 316 2.74 33.44 -27.02
CA THR A 316 3.45 33.15 -28.27
C THR A 316 3.23 34.28 -29.26
N SER A 317 4.23 34.52 -30.10
CA SER A 317 4.16 35.51 -31.18
C SER A 317 4.56 34.87 -32.50
N GLN A 318 3.75 35.11 -33.54
CA GLN A 318 4.03 34.69 -34.91
C GLN A 318 4.14 35.92 -35.80
N THR A 319 5.27 36.02 -36.49
CA THR A 319 5.46 37.05 -37.52
C THR A 319 4.92 36.52 -38.83
N LEU A 320 3.87 37.18 -39.35
CA LEU A 320 3.28 36.84 -40.64
C LEU A 320 4.21 37.24 -41.79
N SER A 321 4.02 36.63 -42.96
CA SER A 321 4.74 36.98 -44.19
C SER A 321 4.54 38.46 -44.61
N THR A 322 3.54 39.14 -44.05
CA THR A 322 3.25 40.57 -44.22
C THR A 322 4.11 41.49 -43.34
N GLY A 323 4.84 40.93 -42.35
CA GLY A 323 5.58 41.67 -41.34
C GLY A 323 4.78 41.99 -40.06
N ASP A 324 3.48 41.69 -40.04
CA ASP A 324 2.64 41.85 -38.84
C ASP A 324 2.96 40.78 -37.79
N VAL A 325 2.84 41.13 -36.51
CA VAL A 325 3.05 40.20 -35.39
C VAL A 325 1.72 39.87 -34.73
N LEU A 326 1.32 38.60 -34.79
CA LEU A 326 0.17 38.08 -34.05
C LEU A 326 0.62 37.58 -32.69
N TYR A 327 -0.09 37.97 -31.64
CA TYR A 327 0.11 37.46 -30.28
C TYR A 327 -1.03 36.52 -29.91
N SER A 328 -0.69 35.37 -29.33
CA SER A 328 -1.63 34.45 -28.71
C SER A 328 -1.21 34.23 -27.26
N PHE A 329 -2.17 34.35 -26.34
CA PHE A 329 -1.96 34.25 -24.90
C PHE A 329 -3.16 33.58 -24.23
N GLY A 330 -2.96 33.07 -23.02
CA GLY A 330 -4.03 32.58 -22.14
C GLY A 330 -3.59 31.46 -21.23
#